data_AF-A0A5J6WE59-F1
#
_entry.id   AF-A0A5J6WE59-F1
#
_cell.length_a   1.000
_cell.length_b   1.000
_cell.length_c   1.000
_cell.angle_alpha   90.00
_cell.angle_beta   90.00
_cell.angle_gamma   90.00
#
_symmetry.space_group_name_H-M   'P 1'
#
loop_
_entity.id
_entity.type
_entity.pdbx_description
1 polymer ?
#
loop_
_entity_poly.entity_id
_entity_poly.type
_entity_poly.pdbx_seq_one_letter_code
_entity_poly.pdbx_strand_id
1 'polypeptide(L)'
;MDTKKEELVGGLTNLTLEVCSKGQSEEQVVQGVAEDSKLKEIEKQIKELKEKIEKSDGKTSLKTYADYEKKVKGLAEKLDKLKIKEEEIKNGLKGLKENLKKKKDEREKALEEAKDKLKNFKNQVGSAGGQTYGHQVQNRGGIGLQAWNCVNKLGLNGNYSRDTSNSDQLANKVIEDALTKIEEELREIVEKNKE
;
A
#
# COMPACT_ATOMS: atom_id res chain seq x y z
N MET A 1 86.57 -5.38 -23.12
CA MET A 1 86.92 -6.56 -23.92
C MET A 1 86.12 -7.73 -23.35
N ASP A 2 84.82 -7.76 -23.60
CA ASP A 2 84.16 -8.12 -24.87
C ASP A 2 84.02 -9.62 -25.05
N THR A 3 82.97 -9.96 -25.79
CA THR A 3 82.53 -11.27 -26.31
C THR A 3 81.96 -12.25 -25.27
N LYS A 4 80.64 -12.44 -25.13
CA LYS A 4 79.62 -12.99 -26.08
C LYS A 4 80.02 -14.30 -26.75
N LYS A 5 79.24 -15.35 -26.45
CA LYS A 5 78.66 -16.40 -27.33
C LYS A 5 77.90 -17.37 -26.40
N GLU A 6 76.58 -17.39 -26.35
CA GLU A 6 75.64 -17.95 -27.35
C GLU A 6 75.81 -19.47 -27.49
N GLU A 7 74.89 -20.24 -26.91
CA GLU A 7 74.18 -21.30 -27.62
C GLU A 7 72.88 -21.69 -26.90
N LEU A 8 71.94 -22.15 -27.70
CA LEU A 8 70.50 -22.09 -27.56
C LEU A 8 69.97 -23.52 -27.76
N VAL A 9 68.80 -23.79 -27.17
CA VAL A 9 67.83 -24.87 -27.52
C VAL A 9 68.02 -26.24 -26.88
N GLY A 10 66.99 -26.66 -26.16
CA GLY A 10 66.61 -28.07 -26.06
C GLY A 10 65.71 -28.40 -24.88
N GLY A 11 64.39 -28.33 -25.05
CA GLY A 11 63.46 -29.14 -24.22
C GLY A 11 62.21 -28.43 -23.72
N LEU A 12 61.15 -28.42 -24.54
CA LEU A 12 59.77 -28.46 -24.03
C LEU A 12 59.56 -29.78 -23.28
N THR A 13 58.88 -29.75 -22.13
CA THR A 13 57.62 -30.49 -21.91
C THR A 13 57.11 -30.30 -20.48
N ASN A 14 55.79 -30.11 -20.40
CA ASN A 14 54.97 -29.91 -19.21
C ASN A 14 55.19 -30.95 -18.11
N LEU A 15 55.18 -30.54 -16.84
CA LEU A 15 54.45 -31.25 -15.79
C LEU A 15 54.20 -30.33 -14.57
N THR A 16 52.94 -29.90 -14.47
CA THR A 16 52.14 -29.84 -13.23
C THR A 16 52.82 -29.29 -11.98
N LEU A 17 52.65 -27.98 -11.75
CA LEU A 17 52.72 -27.37 -10.43
C LEU A 17 51.66 -28.00 -9.53
N GLU A 18 52.13 -28.87 -8.64
CA GLU A 18 51.44 -29.29 -7.44
C GLU A 18 51.39 -28.10 -6.46
N VAL A 19 50.28 -27.36 -6.50
CA VAL A 19 49.79 -26.63 -5.33
C VAL A 19 48.29 -26.88 -5.28
N CYS A 20 47.91 -27.91 -4.51
CA CYS A 20 46.53 -28.18 -4.14
C CYS A 20 46.04 -27.02 -3.24
N SER A 21 45.62 -25.93 -3.87
CA SER A 21 44.86 -24.87 -3.22
C SER A 21 43.56 -25.46 -2.71
N LYS A 22 43.42 -25.44 -1.38
CA LYS A 22 42.20 -25.78 -0.64
C LYS A 22 40.98 -25.22 -1.36
N GLY A 23 40.11 -26.12 -1.81
CA GLY A 23 38.83 -25.78 -2.42
C GLY A 23 37.98 -24.97 -1.44
N GLN A 24 37.79 -23.69 -1.76
CA GLN A 24 36.89 -22.82 -1.02
C GLN A 24 36.50 -21.58 -1.84
N SER A 25 36.00 -21.70 -3.08
CA SER A 25 35.71 -20.47 -3.84
C SER A 25 34.78 -20.58 -5.06
N GLU A 26 33.88 -21.56 -5.14
CA GLU A 26 32.83 -21.50 -6.18
C GLU A 26 31.43 -21.32 -5.57
N GLU A 27 31.10 -22.06 -4.50
CA GLU A 27 29.79 -21.92 -3.82
C GLU A 27 29.57 -20.52 -3.21
N GLN A 28 30.60 -19.92 -2.56
CA GLN A 28 30.48 -18.60 -1.92
C GLN A 28 30.37 -17.43 -2.91
N VAL A 29 31.02 -17.53 -4.08
CA VAL A 29 31.03 -16.47 -5.08
C VAL A 29 29.70 -16.41 -5.82
N VAL A 30 29.10 -17.57 -6.11
CA VAL A 30 27.77 -17.65 -6.73
C VAL A 30 26.66 -17.24 -5.76
N GLN A 31 26.81 -17.58 -4.46
CA GLN A 31 25.85 -17.20 -3.43
C GLN A 31 25.85 -15.69 -3.16
N GLY A 32 27.02 -15.03 -3.10
CA GLY A 32 27.13 -13.58 -2.92
C GLY A 32 26.55 -12.77 -4.10
N VAL A 33 26.76 -13.19 -5.34
CA VAL A 33 26.20 -12.52 -6.53
C VAL A 33 24.67 -12.68 -6.62
N ALA A 34 24.16 -13.85 -6.23
CA ALA A 34 22.71 -14.09 -6.19
C ALA A 34 22.01 -13.35 -5.05
N GLU A 35 22.67 -13.15 -3.90
CA GLU A 35 22.16 -12.38 -2.77
C GLU A 35 22.11 -10.87 -3.08
N ASP A 36 23.14 -10.31 -3.74
CA ASP A 36 23.15 -8.91 -4.19
C ASP A 36 22.02 -8.58 -5.18
N SER A 37 21.72 -9.51 -6.09
CA SER A 37 20.63 -9.33 -7.06
C SER A 37 19.26 -9.30 -6.37
N LYS A 38 19.02 -10.23 -5.43
CA LYS A 38 17.79 -10.30 -4.64
C LYS A 38 17.62 -9.10 -3.71
N LEU A 39 18.71 -8.59 -3.14
CA LEU A 39 18.71 -7.41 -2.28
C LEU A 39 18.29 -6.16 -3.06
N LYS A 40 18.85 -5.96 -4.26
CA LYS A 40 18.44 -4.87 -5.18
C LYS A 40 16.96 -4.97 -5.57
N GLU A 41 16.43 -6.18 -5.77
CA GLU A 41 15.01 -6.37 -6.04
C GLU A 41 14.13 -5.95 -4.84
N ILE A 42 14.50 -6.34 -3.62
CA ILE A 42 13.79 -5.96 -2.39
C ILE A 42 13.82 -4.44 -2.19
N GLU A 43 14.98 -3.81 -2.38
CA GLU A 43 15.13 -2.36 -2.28
C GLU A 43 14.22 -1.63 -3.27
N LYS A 44 14.15 -2.12 -4.52
CA LYS A 44 13.23 -1.59 -5.53
C LYS A 44 11.77 -1.75 -5.12
N GLN A 45 11.37 -2.92 -4.62
CA GLN A 45 10.00 -3.18 -4.14
C GLN A 45 9.62 -2.25 -2.97
N ILE A 46 10.56 -1.96 -2.05
CA ILE A 46 10.35 -1.02 -0.95
C ILE A 46 10.15 0.40 -1.47
N LYS A 47 11.00 0.87 -2.40
CA LYS A 47 10.87 2.21 -3.00
C LYS A 47 9.53 2.37 -3.74
N GLU A 48 9.14 1.38 -4.54
CA GLU A 48 7.86 1.39 -5.26
C GLU A 48 6.65 1.41 -4.31
N LEU A 49 6.69 0.64 -3.22
CA LEU A 49 5.62 0.67 -2.21
C LEU A 49 5.58 2.00 -1.47
N LYS A 50 6.74 2.56 -1.15
CA LYS A 50 6.85 3.86 -0.48
C LYS A 50 6.16 4.94 -1.32
N GLU A 51 6.48 5.00 -2.61
CA GLU A 51 5.84 5.96 -3.52
C GLU A 51 4.33 5.77 -3.63
N LYS A 52 3.85 4.52 -3.70
CA LYS A 52 2.41 4.22 -3.75
C LYS A 52 1.69 4.72 -2.49
N ILE A 53 2.29 4.49 -1.32
CA ILE A 53 1.74 4.93 -0.03
C ILE A 53 1.78 6.46 0.08
N GLU A 54 2.85 7.11 -0.36
CA GLU A 54 2.96 8.58 -0.37
C GLU A 54 1.93 9.23 -1.30
N LYS A 55 1.72 8.67 -2.49
CA LYS A 55 0.70 9.12 -3.47
C LYS A 55 -0.73 8.79 -3.04
N SER A 56 -0.92 7.90 -2.08
CA SER A 56 -2.24 7.53 -1.54
C SER A 56 -2.85 8.70 -0.77
N ASP A 57 -4.08 9.08 -1.11
CA ASP A 57 -4.81 10.17 -0.48
C ASP A 57 -5.95 9.64 0.43
N GLY A 58 -6.77 10.56 0.96
CA GLY A 58 -7.91 10.25 1.81
C GLY A 58 -9.03 9.45 1.13
N LYS A 59 -8.96 9.20 -0.18
CA LYS A 59 -9.89 8.35 -0.94
C LYS A 59 -9.41 6.91 -1.08
N THR A 60 -8.16 6.65 -0.71
CA THR A 60 -7.59 5.29 -0.72
C THR A 60 -8.35 4.41 0.25
N SER A 61 -8.82 3.27 -0.24
CA SER A 61 -9.62 2.35 0.57
C SER A 61 -8.77 1.62 1.61
N LEU A 62 -9.41 1.23 2.70
CA LEU A 62 -8.84 0.34 3.71
C LEU A 62 -8.39 -1.01 3.13
N LYS A 63 -9.11 -1.53 2.13
CA LYS A 63 -8.74 -2.75 1.41
C LYS A 63 -7.38 -2.61 0.73
N THR A 64 -7.14 -1.47 0.07
CA THR A 64 -5.86 -1.15 -0.56
C THR A 64 -4.73 -1.06 0.45
N TYR A 65 -4.97 -0.42 1.60
CA TYR A 65 -3.97 -0.37 2.68
C TYR A 65 -3.67 -1.77 3.25
N ALA A 66 -4.68 -2.63 3.43
CA ALA A 66 -4.47 -4.01 3.85
C ALA A 66 -3.64 -4.82 2.83
N ASP A 67 -3.84 -4.58 1.54
CA ASP A 67 -3.04 -5.23 0.50
C ASP A 67 -1.58 -4.72 0.50
N TYR A 68 -1.35 -3.46 0.85
CA TYR A 68 0.01 -2.96 1.13
C TYR A 68 0.61 -3.64 2.37
N GLU A 69 -0.14 -3.83 3.46
CA GLU A 69 0.36 -4.49 4.67
C GLU A 69 0.82 -5.92 4.36
N LYS A 70 0.05 -6.67 3.55
CA LYS A 70 0.43 -8.01 3.06
C LYS A 70 1.74 -7.99 2.28
N LYS A 71 1.93 -7.00 1.39
CA LYS A 71 3.19 -6.84 0.64
C LYS A 71 4.37 -6.51 1.54
N VAL A 72 4.18 -5.64 2.53
CA VAL A 72 5.22 -5.31 3.53
C VAL A 72 5.61 -6.53 4.36
N LYS A 73 4.63 -7.33 4.79
CA LYS A 73 4.88 -8.58 5.50
C LYS A 73 5.68 -9.57 4.64
N GLY A 74 5.30 -9.74 3.38
CA GLY A 74 6.03 -10.60 2.43
C GLY A 74 7.47 -10.13 2.19
N LEU A 75 7.72 -8.82 2.14
CA LEU A 75 9.08 -8.27 2.06
C LEU A 75 9.88 -8.53 3.34
N ALA A 76 9.27 -8.40 4.52
CA ALA A 76 9.90 -8.73 5.79
C ALA A 76 10.35 -10.20 5.84
N GLU A 77 9.46 -11.12 5.45
CA GLU A 77 9.75 -12.55 5.41
C GLU A 77 10.86 -12.90 4.41
N LYS A 78 10.90 -12.25 3.23
CA LYS A 78 12.00 -12.41 2.27
C LYS A 78 13.33 -11.95 2.88
N LEU A 79 13.33 -10.82 3.58
CA LEU A 79 14.51 -10.23 4.19
C LEU A 79 15.08 -11.12 5.31
N ASP A 80 14.20 -11.71 6.12
CA ASP A 80 14.57 -12.68 7.16
C ASP A 80 15.12 -13.99 6.57
N LYS A 81 14.49 -14.52 5.50
CA LYS A 81 14.95 -15.74 4.80
C LYS A 81 16.35 -15.57 4.21
N LEU A 82 16.65 -14.39 3.67
CA LEU A 82 17.96 -14.06 3.11
C LEU A 82 18.97 -13.63 4.18
N LYS A 83 18.59 -13.60 5.47
CA LYS A 83 19.43 -13.17 6.60
C LYS A 83 20.09 -11.80 6.36
N ILE A 84 19.44 -10.93 5.59
CA ILE A 84 19.97 -9.62 5.24
C ILE A 84 20.10 -8.79 6.52
N LYS A 85 21.28 -8.21 6.74
CA LYS A 85 21.58 -7.33 7.89
C LYS A 85 21.67 -5.85 7.53
N GLU A 86 21.47 -5.52 6.26
CA GLU A 86 21.45 -4.14 5.75
C GLU A 86 20.46 -3.28 6.56
N GLU A 87 20.99 -2.42 7.43
CA GLU A 87 20.16 -1.62 8.33
C GLU A 87 19.30 -0.62 7.57
N GLU A 88 19.79 -0.08 6.45
CA GLU A 88 19.04 0.87 5.63
C GLU A 88 17.73 0.27 5.10
N ILE A 89 17.78 -0.98 4.61
CA ILE A 89 16.60 -1.70 4.12
C ILE A 89 15.65 -2.01 5.27
N LYS A 90 16.16 -2.45 6.42
CA LYS A 90 15.34 -2.73 7.62
C LYS A 90 14.64 -1.47 8.14
N ASN A 91 15.37 -0.36 8.21
CA ASN A 91 14.84 0.93 8.64
C ASN A 91 13.82 1.47 7.62
N GLY A 92 14.09 1.31 6.32
CA GLY A 92 13.14 1.65 5.25
C GLY A 92 11.84 0.85 5.37
N LEU A 93 11.92 -0.45 5.61
CA LEU A 93 10.75 -1.32 5.81
C LEU A 93 9.96 -0.95 7.08
N LYS A 94 10.67 -0.67 8.18
CA LYS A 94 10.05 -0.24 9.46
C LYS A 94 9.32 1.09 9.30
N GLY A 95 9.97 2.10 8.70
CA GLY A 95 9.35 3.40 8.44
C GLY A 95 8.15 3.30 7.52
N LEU A 96 8.21 2.41 6.52
CA LEU A 96 7.09 2.14 5.63
C LEU A 96 5.90 1.48 6.37
N LYS A 97 6.18 0.55 7.28
CA LYS A 97 5.15 -0.06 8.16
C LYS A 97 4.48 0.97 9.07
N GLU A 98 5.25 1.88 9.67
CA GLU A 98 4.74 2.96 10.52
C GLU A 98 3.87 3.95 9.73
N ASN A 99 4.33 4.39 8.56
CA ASN A 99 3.58 5.30 7.68
C ASN A 99 2.27 4.65 7.20
N LEU A 100 2.31 3.37 6.83
CA LEU A 100 1.15 2.62 6.41
C LEU A 100 0.10 2.50 7.52
N LYS A 101 0.54 2.18 8.75
CA LYS A 101 -0.33 2.14 9.92
C LYS A 101 -1.00 3.50 10.14
N LYS A 102 -0.21 4.58 10.14
CA LYS A 102 -0.74 5.94 10.33
C LYS A 102 -1.82 6.30 9.31
N LYS A 103 -1.57 6.05 8.01
CA LYS A 103 -2.55 6.33 6.94
C LYS A 103 -3.82 5.48 7.06
N LYS A 104 -3.68 4.22 7.47
CA LYS A 104 -4.82 3.32 7.72
C LYS A 104 -5.67 3.81 8.89
N ASP A 105 -5.03 4.16 10.01
CA ASP A 105 -5.71 4.70 11.21
C ASP A 105 -6.43 6.02 10.88
N GLU A 106 -5.80 6.91 10.09
CA GLU A 106 -6.41 8.15 9.61
C GLU A 106 -7.64 7.90 8.72
N ARG A 107 -7.57 6.91 7.82
CA ARG A 107 -8.71 6.51 6.97
C ARG A 107 -9.86 5.93 7.80
N GLU A 108 -9.56 5.05 8.75
CA GLU A 108 -10.55 4.43 9.63
C GLU A 108 -11.29 5.50 10.47
N LYS A 109 -10.53 6.43 11.07
CA LYS A 109 -11.11 7.55 11.80
C LYS A 109 -11.99 8.43 10.91
N ALA A 110 -11.55 8.73 9.69
CA ALA A 110 -12.32 9.54 8.75
C ALA A 110 -13.64 8.87 8.33
N LEU A 111 -13.63 7.54 8.19
CA LEU A 111 -14.83 6.74 7.90
C LEU A 111 -15.82 6.75 9.06
N GLU A 112 -15.36 6.53 10.30
CA GLU A 112 -16.23 6.58 11.49
C GLU A 112 -16.82 7.98 11.71
N GLU A 113 -16.01 9.05 11.57
CA GLU A 113 -16.53 10.42 11.65
C GLU A 113 -17.58 10.73 10.58
N ALA A 114 -17.39 10.23 9.35
CA ALA A 114 -18.36 10.41 8.27
C ALA A 114 -19.64 9.60 8.50
N LYS A 115 -19.53 8.39 9.04
CA LYS A 115 -20.67 7.55 9.43
C LYS A 115 -21.54 8.25 10.46
N ASP A 116 -20.94 8.85 11.49
CA ASP A 116 -21.68 9.59 12.52
C ASP A 116 -22.34 10.85 11.94
N LYS A 117 -21.64 11.60 11.07
CA LYS A 117 -22.23 12.75 10.35
C LYS A 117 -23.42 12.32 9.48
N LEU A 118 -23.31 11.22 8.75
CA LEU A 118 -24.38 10.70 7.90
C LEU A 118 -25.60 10.23 8.71
N LYS A 119 -25.39 9.60 9.87
CA LYS A 119 -26.50 9.28 10.80
C LYS A 119 -27.21 10.54 11.29
N ASN A 120 -26.45 11.60 11.61
CA ASN A 120 -27.03 12.89 11.97
C ASN A 120 -27.83 13.49 10.80
N PHE A 121 -27.29 13.47 9.58
CA PHE A 121 -28.02 13.90 8.39
C PHE A 121 -29.29 13.10 8.17
N LYS A 122 -29.27 11.78 8.39
CA LYS A 122 -30.47 10.93 8.30
C LYS A 122 -31.57 11.41 9.25
N ASN A 123 -31.20 11.69 10.50
CA ASN A 123 -32.14 12.22 11.50
C ASN A 123 -32.68 13.60 11.13
N GLN A 124 -31.82 14.47 10.58
CA GLN A 124 -32.21 15.80 10.10
C GLN A 124 -33.17 15.72 8.92
N VAL A 125 -32.95 14.83 7.95
CA VAL A 125 -33.88 14.62 6.82
C VAL A 125 -35.24 14.15 7.33
N GLY A 126 -35.25 13.21 8.28
CA GLY A 126 -36.49 12.71 8.91
C GLY A 126 -37.25 13.79 9.69
N SER A 127 -36.54 14.76 10.26
CA SER A 127 -37.10 15.87 11.05
C SER A 127 -37.31 17.15 10.24
N ALA A 128 -36.87 17.19 8.98
CA ALA A 128 -36.96 18.36 8.11
C ALA A 128 -38.41 18.62 7.72
N GLY A 129 -39.07 19.45 8.53
CA GLY A 129 -40.38 20.04 8.26
C GLY A 129 -40.28 21.36 7.49
N GLY A 130 -41.44 21.96 7.25
CA GLY A 130 -41.57 23.24 6.57
C GLY A 130 -43.04 23.60 6.42
N GLN A 131 -43.36 24.90 6.44
CA GLN A 131 -44.75 25.38 6.31
C GLN A 131 -45.40 25.00 4.98
N THR A 132 -44.60 24.72 3.95
CA THR A 132 -45.04 24.28 2.64
C THR A 132 -44.25 23.06 2.19
N TYR A 133 -44.81 22.30 1.25
CA TYR A 133 -44.11 21.18 0.61
C TYR A 133 -42.77 21.65 -0.02
N GLY A 134 -42.76 22.81 -0.68
CA GLY A 134 -41.53 23.38 -1.26
C GLY A 134 -40.42 23.64 -0.23
N HIS A 135 -40.76 24.18 0.95
CA HIS A 135 -39.78 24.37 2.03
C HIS A 135 -39.23 23.05 2.57
N GLN A 136 -40.07 22.01 2.68
CA GLN A 136 -39.61 20.68 3.11
C GLN A 136 -38.59 20.11 2.11
N VAL A 137 -38.89 20.19 0.82
CA VAL A 137 -38.01 19.71 -0.25
C VAL A 137 -36.67 20.47 -0.27
N GLN A 138 -36.70 21.79 -0.10
CA GLN A 138 -35.49 22.62 -0.07
C GLN A 138 -34.61 22.28 1.14
N ASN A 139 -35.20 22.15 2.33
CA ASN A 139 -34.47 21.79 3.55
C ASN A 139 -33.79 20.41 3.41
N ARG A 140 -34.53 19.43 2.89
CA ARG A 140 -34.02 18.07 2.64
C ARG A 140 -32.93 18.05 1.57
N GLY A 141 -33.09 18.83 0.50
CA GLY A 141 -32.09 18.97 -0.55
C GLY A 141 -30.76 19.55 -0.05
N GLY A 142 -30.82 20.54 0.84
CA GLY A 142 -29.63 21.09 1.50
C GLY A 142 -28.85 20.04 2.31
N ILE A 143 -29.57 19.22 3.08
CA ILE A 143 -28.96 18.13 3.86
C ILE A 143 -28.37 17.06 2.93
N GLY A 144 -29.07 16.72 1.84
CA GLY A 144 -28.57 15.80 0.80
C GLY A 144 -27.25 16.27 0.19
N LEU A 145 -27.12 17.57 -0.09
CA LEU A 145 -25.88 18.16 -0.61
C LEU A 145 -24.73 18.08 0.42
N GLN A 146 -25.03 18.31 1.70
CA GLN A 146 -24.04 18.16 2.77
C GLN A 146 -23.56 16.70 2.91
N ALA A 147 -24.49 15.74 2.87
CA ALA A 147 -24.19 14.32 2.87
C ALA A 147 -23.31 13.93 1.67
N TRP A 148 -23.69 14.38 0.46
CA TRP A 148 -22.92 14.13 -0.76
C TRP A 148 -21.49 14.68 -0.66
N ASN A 149 -21.33 15.92 -0.19
CA ASN A 149 -20.01 16.52 0.02
C ASN A 149 -19.17 15.74 1.04
N CYS A 150 -19.78 15.24 2.11
CA CYS A 150 -19.10 14.43 3.12
C CYS A 150 -18.50 13.16 2.50
N VAL A 151 -19.27 12.45 1.67
CA VAL A 151 -18.86 11.15 1.10
C VAL A 151 -17.95 11.32 -0.11
N ASN A 152 -18.10 12.41 -0.87
CA ASN A 152 -17.24 12.74 -2.00
C ASN A 152 -15.78 12.99 -1.56
N LYS A 153 -15.59 13.64 -0.40
CA LYS A 153 -14.25 13.82 0.19
C LYS A 153 -13.54 12.49 0.50
N LEU A 154 -14.31 11.44 0.77
CA LEU A 154 -13.82 10.09 1.05
C LEU A 154 -13.73 9.20 -0.20
N GLY A 155 -14.08 9.71 -1.38
CA GLY A 155 -14.09 8.91 -2.61
C GLY A 155 -15.22 7.87 -2.67
N LEU A 156 -16.24 8.00 -1.82
CA LEU A 156 -17.35 7.03 -1.72
C LEU A 156 -18.57 7.41 -2.57
N ASN A 157 -18.41 8.41 -3.45
CA ASN A 157 -19.43 8.84 -4.39
C ASN A 157 -19.95 7.64 -5.21
N GLY A 158 -21.23 7.32 -5.09
CA GLY A 158 -21.90 6.33 -5.93
C GLY A 158 -22.32 6.90 -7.27
N ASN A 159 -22.55 6.01 -8.24
CA ASN A 159 -23.28 6.38 -9.45
C ASN A 159 -24.77 6.47 -9.06
N TYR A 160 -25.18 7.59 -8.46
CA TYR A 160 -26.57 7.79 -8.04
C TYR A 160 -27.43 7.93 -9.30
N SER A 161 -28.28 6.94 -9.59
CA SER A 161 -29.20 7.01 -10.74
C SER A 161 -30.06 8.27 -10.63
N ARG A 162 -30.09 9.07 -11.69
CA ARG A 162 -30.81 10.36 -11.78
C ARG A 162 -32.34 10.19 -11.81
N ASP A 163 -32.84 8.96 -11.71
CA ASP A 163 -34.25 8.57 -11.86
C ASP A 163 -35.16 8.96 -10.70
N THR A 164 -34.63 9.59 -9.64
CA THR A 164 -35.47 10.08 -8.55
C THR A 164 -35.94 11.49 -8.86
N SER A 165 -37.08 11.61 -9.54
CA SER A 165 -37.79 12.89 -9.77
C SER A 165 -38.23 13.59 -8.47
N ASN A 166 -38.00 12.97 -7.30
CA ASN A 166 -38.23 13.52 -5.97
C ASN A 166 -36.91 13.73 -5.21
N SER A 167 -36.53 14.99 -4.99
CA SER A 167 -35.35 15.41 -4.20
C SER A 167 -35.33 14.82 -2.77
N ASP A 168 -36.50 14.55 -2.20
CA ASP A 168 -36.67 13.93 -0.89
C ASP A 168 -36.17 12.48 -0.83
N GLN A 169 -36.36 11.73 -1.91
CA GLN A 169 -35.88 10.35 -2.02
C GLN A 169 -34.37 10.33 -2.30
N LEU A 170 -33.85 11.36 -2.98
CA LEU A 170 -32.43 11.46 -3.31
C LEU A 170 -31.56 11.65 -2.06
N ALA A 171 -31.95 12.53 -1.13
CA ALA A 171 -31.17 12.78 0.09
C ALA A 171 -31.04 11.52 0.96
N ASN A 172 -32.16 10.82 1.20
CA ASN A 172 -32.15 9.56 1.94
C ASN A 172 -31.32 8.48 1.24
N LYS A 173 -31.49 8.33 -0.08
CA LYS A 173 -30.73 7.34 -0.87
C LYS A 173 -29.23 7.59 -0.81
N VAL A 174 -28.79 8.84 -0.99
CA VAL A 174 -27.36 9.21 -0.88
C VAL A 174 -26.81 8.86 0.50
N ILE A 175 -27.57 9.14 1.56
CA ILE A 175 -27.16 8.85 2.94
C ILE A 175 -27.08 7.35 3.19
N GLU A 176 -28.09 6.58 2.78
CA GLU A 176 -28.18 5.13 3.01
C GLU A 176 -27.13 4.35 2.21
N ASP A 177 -26.96 4.67 0.93
CA ASP A 177 -25.93 4.06 0.08
C ASP A 177 -24.52 4.33 0.64
N ALA A 178 -24.29 5.56 1.12
CA ALA A 178 -23.01 5.94 1.70
C ALA A 178 -22.73 5.24 3.03
N LEU A 179 -23.72 5.17 3.92
CA LEU A 179 -23.61 4.44 5.19
C LEU A 179 -23.26 2.98 4.93
N THR A 180 -23.95 2.34 3.99
CA THR A 180 -23.71 0.94 3.61
C THR A 180 -22.26 0.74 3.15
N LYS A 181 -21.75 1.58 2.25
CA LYS A 181 -20.37 1.48 1.75
C LYS A 181 -19.32 1.69 2.85
N ILE A 182 -19.55 2.65 3.75
CA ILE A 182 -18.65 2.88 4.89
C ILE A 182 -18.61 1.64 5.78
N GLU A 183 -19.77 1.05 6.08
CA GLU A 183 -19.87 -0.14 6.91
C GLU A 183 -19.23 -1.37 6.26
N GLU A 184 -19.39 -1.54 4.95
CA GLU A 184 -18.70 -2.58 4.18
C GLU A 184 -17.18 -2.41 4.26
N GLU A 185 -16.66 -1.21 4.01
CA GLU A 185 -15.21 -0.95 4.05
C GLU A 185 -14.61 -1.18 5.44
N LEU A 186 -15.30 -0.75 6.50
CA LEU A 186 -14.89 -1.01 7.89
C LEU A 186 -14.96 -2.50 8.25
N ARG A 187 -15.97 -3.23 7.77
CA ARG A 187 -16.14 -4.67 8.05
C ARG A 187 -15.10 -5.54 7.37
N GLU A 188 -14.71 -5.24 6.12
CA GLU A 188 -13.71 -6.00 5.37
C GLU A 188 -12.34 -6.07 6.10
N ILE A 189 -12.01 -5.09 6.95
CA ILE A 189 -10.80 -5.15 7.79
C ILE A 189 -10.95 -6.22 8.90
N VAL A 190 -12.09 -6.24 9.57
CA VAL A 190 -12.31 -7.11 10.75
C VAL A 190 -12.19 -8.58 10.36
N GLU A 191 -12.65 -8.95 9.17
CA GLU A 191 -12.51 -10.31 8.65
C GLU A 191 -11.07 -10.62 8.24
N LYS A 192 -10.38 -9.70 7.54
CA LYS A 192 -8.97 -9.90 7.13
C LYS A 192 -7.98 -9.95 8.30
N ASN A 193 -8.30 -9.37 9.45
CA ASN A 193 -7.45 -9.41 10.65
C ASN A 193 -7.65 -10.68 11.51
N LYS A 194 -8.65 -11.52 11.20
CA LYS A 194 -8.89 -12.80 11.87
C LYS A 194 -8.20 -13.98 11.20
N GLU A 195 -7.70 -13.82 9.98
CA GLU A 195 -6.84 -14.77 9.24
C GLU A 195 -5.35 -14.52 9.51
#